data_AF-A0A5S9F2E2-F1
#
_entry.id   AF-A0A5S9F2E2-F1
#
_cell.length_a   1.000
_cell.length_b   1.000
_cell.length_c   1.000
_cell.angle_alpha   90.00
_cell.angle_beta   90.00
_cell.angle_gamma   90.00
#
_symmetry.space_group_name_H-M   'P 1'
#
loop_
_entity.id
_entity.type
_entity.pdbx_description
1 polymer ?
#
loop_
_entity_poly.entity_id
_entity_poly.type
_entity_poly.pdbx_seq_one_letter_code
_entity_poly.pdbx_strand_id
1 'polypeptide(L)' 'MKVKTRKSSLKYRKKTGFLTRMKTRGGRAIISNQRKRRANKKN' A
#
# COMPACT_ATOMS: atom_id res chain seq x y z
N MET A 1 -9.00 2.00 28.53
CA MET A 1 -9.47 1.21 27.36
C MET A 1 -8.33 0.96 26.38
N LYS A 2 -8.10 -0.29 25.95
CA LYS A 2 -7.12 -0.61 24.90
C LYS A 2 -7.70 -0.28 23.52
N VAL A 3 -7.00 0.55 22.73
CA VAL A 3 -7.43 0.89 21.37
C VAL A 3 -7.18 -0.26 20.40
N LYS A 4 -8.14 -0.50 19.47
CA LYS A 4 -8.05 -1.59 18.48
C LYS A 4 -6.85 -1.45 17.54
N THR A 5 -6.42 -0.23 17.24
CA THR A 5 -5.25 0.04 16.39
C THR A 5 -4.35 1.10 17.01
N ARG A 6 -3.05 0.79 17.11
CA ARG A 6 -2.01 1.77 17.49
C ARG A 6 -1.25 2.16 16.23
N LYS A 7 -1.29 3.45 15.87
CA LYS A 7 -0.56 3.97 14.71
C LYS A 7 0.94 3.96 15.01
N SER A 8 1.73 3.42 14.08
CA SER A 8 3.19 3.46 14.12
C SER A 8 3.68 3.68 12.70
N SER A 9 4.43 4.76 12.49
CA SER A 9 4.97 5.14 11.18
C SER A 9 5.91 4.06 10.62
N LEU A 10 6.77 3.50 11.48
CA LEU A 10 7.68 2.42 11.10
C LEU A 10 6.92 1.15 10.69
N LYS A 11 5.93 0.72 11.50
CA LYS A 11 5.12 -0.46 11.20
C LYS A 11 4.33 -0.28 9.90
N TYR A 12 3.77 0.92 9.69
CA TYR A 12 3.06 1.26 8.46
C TYR A 12 4.00 1.18 7.25
N ARG A 13 5.15 1.88 7.29
CA ARG A 13 6.14 1.89 6.19
C ARG A 13 6.62 0.49 5.83
N LYS A 14 6.92 -0.35 6.82
CA LYS A 14 7.34 -1.75 6.58
C LYS A 14 6.23 -2.58 5.94
N LYS A 15 4.96 -2.35 6.28
CA LYS A 15 3.80 -3.11 5.77
C LYS A 15 3.30 -2.64 4.39
N THR A 16 3.29 -1.34 4.12
CA THR A 16 2.63 -0.76 2.94
C THR A 16 3.55 0.05 2.03
N GLY A 17 4.81 0.27 2.41
CA GLY A 17 5.75 1.08 1.65
C GLY A 17 5.97 0.60 0.22
N PHE A 18 6.28 1.54 -0.67
CA PHE A 18 6.49 1.27 -2.10
C PHE A 18 7.54 0.17 -2.33
N LEU A 19 8.72 0.30 -1.71
CA LEU A 19 9.79 -0.69 -1.82
C LEU A 19 9.33 -2.07 -1.33
N THR A 20 8.56 -2.16 -0.23
CA THR A 20 7.99 -3.42 0.25
C THR A 20 7.09 -4.05 -0.80
N ARG A 21 6.22 -3.26 -1.43
CA ARG A 21 5.30 -3.73 -2.48
C ARG A 21 6.04 -4.17 -3.75
N MET A 22 7.18 -3.55 -4.06
CA MET A 22 7.97 -3.94 -5.23
C MET A 22 8.66 -5.30 -5.09
N LYS A 23 8.89 -5.80 -3.88
CA LYS A 23 9.57 -7.10 -3.65
C LYS A 23 8.78 -8.29 -4.17
N THR A 24 7.46 -8.31 -3.97
CA THR A 24 6.61 -9.47 -4.31
C THR A 24 5.79 -9.26 -5.56
N ARG A 25 5.46 -10.34 -6.29
CA ARG A 25 4.57 -10.29 -7.45
C ARG A 25 3.20 -9.68 -7.08
N GLY A 26 2.63 -10.09 -5.94
CA GLY A 26 1.35 -9.56 -5.46
C GLY A 26 1.43 -8.07 -5.10
N GLY A 27 2.52 -7.61 -4.49
CA GLY A 27 2.69 -6.19 -4.19
C GLY A 27 2.79 -5.33 -5.45
N ARG A 28 3.51 -5.80 -6.48
CA ARG A 28 3.58 -5.15 -7.79
C ARG A 28 2.21 -5.08 -8.47
N ALA A 29 1.41 -6.14 -8.39
CA ALA A 29 0.04 -6.16 -8.90
C ALA A 29 -0.85 -5.11 -8.22
N ILE A 30 -0.72 -4.90 -6.91
CA ILE A 30 -1.46 -3.87 -6.19
C ILE A 30 -1.10 -2.46 -6.70
N ILE A 31 0.19 -2.18 -6.89
CA ILE A 31 0.63 -0.89 -7.46
C ILE A 31 0.07 -0.70 -8.88
N SER A 32 0.14 -1.75 -9.72
CA SER A 32 -0.42 -1.72 -11.07
C SER A 32 -1.91 -1.37 -11.06
N ASN A 33 -2.70 -2.04 -10.20
CA ASN A 33 -4.12 -1.77 -10.06
C ASN A 33 -4.40 -0.35 -9.56
N GLN A 34 -3.61 0.17 -8.62
CA GLN A 34 -3.73 1.55 -8.16
C GLN A 34 -3.45 2.56 -9.28
N ARG A 35 -2.44 2.30 -10.12
CA ARG A 35 -2.13 3.14 -11.29
C ARG A 35 -3.26 3.13 -12.31
N LYS A 36 -3.79 1.94 -12.66
CA LYS A 36 -4.94 1.78 -13.56
C LYS A 36 -6.17 2.55 -13.06
N ARG A 37 -6.52 2.41 -11.78
CA ARG A 37 -7.65 3.15 -11.18
C ARG A 37 -7.47 4.66 -11.26
N ARG A 38 -6.25 5.16 -11.07
CA ARG A 38 -5.96 6.60 -11.19
C ARG A 38 -6.04 7.10 -12.63
N ALA A 39 -5.62 6.28 -13.60
CA ALA A 39 -5.76 6.60 -15.02
C ALA A 39 -7.24 6.66 -15.41
N ASN A 40 -8.03 5.66 -15.02
CA ASN A 40 -9.46 5.60 -15.32
C ASN A 40 -10.29 6.69 -14.62
N LYS A 41 -9.81 7.27 -13.51
CA LYS A 41 -10.49 8.41 -12.85
C LYS A 41 -10.31 9.74 -13.61
N LYS A 42 -9.30 9.82 -14.48
CA LYS A 42 -9.00 11.04 -15.26
C LYS A 42 -9.75 11.12 -16.59
N ASN A 43 -10.30 10.00 -17.04
CA ASN A 43 -11.24 9.94 -18.17
C ASN A 43 -12.67 10.01 -17.65
#